data_AF-A0A7S3BFM2-F1
#
_entry.id   AF-A0A7S3BFM2-F1
#
_cell.length_a   1.000
_cell.length_b   1.000
_cell.length_c   1.000
_cell.angle_alpha   90.00
_cell.angle_beta   90.00
_cell.angle_gamma   90.00
#
_symmetry.space_group_name_H-M   'P 1'
#
loop_
_entity.id
_entity.type
_entity.pdbx_description
1 polymer ?
#
loop_
_entity_poly.entity_id
_entity_poly.type
_entity_poly.pdbx_seq_one_letter_code
_entity_poly.pdbx_strand_id
1 'polypeptide(L)'
;GAAPSYGDARGGAAAAVALCSDAALMLTAAERDALLGGGAAERALLGEALELCAGALSSDPPRRAVDMAALRALDSQLADRSFFTRTSHPNLADALLLASVHGAVAALAPEDRANLCNLWRWAAHTAHAAGL
;
A
#
# COMPACT_ATOMS: atom_id res chain seq x y z
N GLY A 1 28.93 12.38 13.19
CA GLY A 1 27.57 12.77 12.78
C GLY A 1 26.75 11.50 12.74
N ALA A 2 25.81 11.36 13.66
CA ALA A 2 24.95 10.17 13.75
C ALA A 2 23.98 10.16 12.56
N ALA A 3 23.92 9.03 11.84
CA ALA A 3 22.88 8.78 10.84
C ALA A 3 21.51 8.67 11.55
N PRO A 4 20.41 9.12 10.92
CA PRO A 4 19.09 8.87 11.47
C PRO A 4 18.82 7.36 11.48
N SER A 5 18.68 6.81 12.68
CA SER A 5 18.17 5.46 12.91
C SER A 5 16.66 5.47 12.61
N TYR A 6 16.28 4.97 11.45
CA TYR A 6 14.87 4.71 11.14
C TYR A 6 14.49 3.41 11.83
N GLY A 7 14.08 3.55 13.09
CA GLY A 7 13.63 2.46 13.95
C GLY A 7 12.40 1.76 13.38
N ASP A 8 12.38 0.44 13.57
CA ASP A 8 11.31 -0.55 13.45
C ASP A 8 10.37 -0.42 12.24
N ALA A 9 10.04 -1.52 11.58
CA ALA A 9 9.13 -1.53 10.43
C ALA A 9 7.69 -1.01 10.72
N ARG A 10 7.32 -0.81 12.00
CA ARG A 10 6.15 -0.01 12.42
C ARG A 10 6.30 1.49 12.14
N GLY A 11 7.53 1.99 12.16
CA GLY A 11 7.94 3.35 11.85
C GLY A 11 7.87 3.71 10.37
N GLY A 12 7.92 2.76 9.42
CA GLY A 12 7.84 3.07 7.99
C GLY A 12 6.45 3.54 7.55
N ALA A 13 5.41 2.76 7.85
CA ALA A 13 4.03 3.12 7.58
C ALA A 13 3.55 4.29 8.46
N ALA A 14 3.94 4.32 9.74
CA ALA A 14 3.62 5.44 10.62
C ALA A 14 4.34 6.74 10.21
N ALA A 15 5.60 6.66 9.74
CA ALA A 15 6.31 7.81 9.19
C ALA A 15 5.74 8.24 7.84
N ALA A 16 5.29 7.31 6.99
CA ALA A 16 4.60 7.65 5.75
C ALA A 16 3.24 8.32 6.03
N VAL A 17 2.47 7.82 6.99
CA VAL A 17 1.23 8.47 7.48
C VAL A 17 1.53 9.82 8.11
N ALA A 18 2.58 9.95 8.91
CA ALA A 18 3.00 11.22 9.52
C ALA A 18 3.47 12.23 8.45
N LEU A 19 4.31 11.81 7.49
CA LEU A 19 4.72 12.63 6.34
C LEU A 19 3.51 13.07 5.52
N CYS A 20 2.58 12.16 5.28
CA CYS A 20 1.34 12.46 4.58
C CYS A 20 0.39 13.32 5.41
N SER A 21 0.44 13.26 6.74
CA SER A 21 -0.37 14.10 7.63
C SER A 21 0.14 15.54 7.66
N ASP A 22 1.46 15.73 7.79
CA ASP A 22 2.09 17.05 7.73
C ASP A 22 1.97 17.68 6.33
N ALA A 23 2.15 16.88 5.27
CA ALA A 23 1.90 17.31 3.91
C ALA A 23 0.41 17.61 3.67
N ALA A 24 -0.51 16.81 4.22
CA ALA A 24 -1.95 17.03 4.09
C ALA A 24 -2.41 18.33 4.74
N LEU A 25 -1.70 18.85 5.76
CA LEU A 25 -1.98 20.17 6.33
C LEU A 25 -1.72 21.32 5.34
N MET A 26 -0.85 21.10 4.35
CA MET A 26 -0.53 22.07 3.29
C MET A 26 -1.40 21.91 2.04
N LEU A 27 -2.19 20.84 1.95
CA LEU A 27 -3.08 20.56 0.83
C LEU A 27 -4.43 21.28 0.97
N THR A 28 -4.98 21.73 -0.16
CA THR A 28 -6.38 22.14 -0.26
C THR A 28 -7.31 20.98 0.09
N ALA A 29 -8.58 21.28 0.39
CA ALA A 29 -9.57 20.24 0.68
C ALA A 29 -9.72 19.23 -0.48
N ALA A 30 -9.72 19.71 -1.72
CA ALA A 30 -9.84 18.87 -2.90
C ALA A 30 -8.64 17.92 -3.10
N GLU A 31 -7.42 18.43 -2.90
CA GLU A 31 -6.20 17.62 -3.00
C GLU A 31 -6.12 16.58 -1.89
N ARG A 32 -6.56 16.96 -0.68
CA ARG A 32 -6.62 16.06 0.47
C ARG A 32 -7.63 14.95 0.28
N ASP A 33 -8.80 15.26 -0.27
CA ASP A 33 -9.81 14.26 -0.59
C ASP A 33 -9.35 13.33 -1.73
N ALA A 34 -8.65 13.86 -2.74
CA ALA A 34 -8.04 13.03 -3.78
C ALA A 34 -6.97 12.09 -3.22
N LEU A 35 -6.17 12.55 -2.24
CA LEU A 35 -5.08 11.76 -1.65
C LEU A 35 -5.59 10.74 -0.62
N LEU A 36 -6.53 11.12 0.26
CA LEU A 36 -6.95 10.33 1.42
C LEU A 36 -8.29 9.61 1.22
N GLY A 37 -9.03 9.96 0.16
CA GLY A 37 -10.43 9.61 -0.01
C GLY A 37 -11.36 10.73 0.46
N GLY A 38 -12.33 11.07 -0.38
CA GLY A 38 -13.30 12.13 -0.15
C GLY A 38 -14.47 11.71 0.75
N GLY A 39 -14.67 10.40 0.94
CA GLY A 39 -15.76 9.85 1.74
C GLY A 39 -15.30 8.96 2.89
N ALA A 40 -16.20 8.73 3.86
CA ALA A 40 -15.95 7.83 5.00
C ALA A 40 -15.60 6.40 4.57
N ALA A 41 -16.22 5.91 3.49
CA ALA A 41 -15.94 4.58 2.94
C ALA A 41 -14.51 4.48 2.37
N GLU A 42 -14.07 5.48 1.60
CA GLU A 42 -12.72 5.51 1.03
C GLU A 42 -11.66 5.67 2.12
N ARG A 43 -11.93 6.48 3.15
CA ARG A 43 -11.05 6.63 4.31
C ARG A 43 -10.95 5.36 5.16
N ALA A 44 -12.02 4.58 5.25
CA ALA A 44 -11.98 3.27 5.89
C ALA A 44 -11.07 2.30 5.12
N LEU A 45 -11.13 2.30 3.79
CA LEU A 45 -10.22 1.51 2.95
C LEU A 45 -8.76 1.99 3.08
N LEU A 46 -8.52 3.30 3.22
CA LEU A 46 -7.18 3.80 3.55
C LEU A 46 -6.69 3.24 4.90
N GLY A 47 -7.56 3.19 5.91
CA GLY A 47 -7.26 2.54 7.19
C GLY A 47 -6.88 1.06 7.04
N GLU A 48 -7.67 0.29 6.28
CA GLU A 48 -7.41 -1.12 5.99
C GLU A 48 -6.05 -1.31 5.30
N ALA A 49 -5.73 -0.46 4.31
CA ALA A 49 -4.44 -0.49 3.63
C ALA A 49 -3.27 -0.28 4.61
N LEU A 50 -3.41 0.67 5.55
CA LEU A 50 -2.40 0.94 6.56
C LEU A 50 -2.17 -0.24 7.50
N GLU A 51 -3.23 -0.93 7.89
CA GLU A 51 -3.14 -2.14 8.73
C GLU A 51 -2.43 -3.28 7.99
N LEU A 52 -2.76 -3.49 6.71
CA LEU A 52 -2.09 -4.48 5.86
C LEU A 52 -0.58 -4.19 5.73
N CYS A 53 -0.22 -2.92 5.50
CA CYS A 53 1.18 -2.47 5.40
C CYS A 53 1.94 -2.60 6.72
N ALA A 54 1.34 -2.23 7.85
CA ALA A 54 1.96 -2.31 9.17
C ALA A 54 2.08 -3.75 9.69
N GLY A 55 1.23 -4.65 9.21
CA GLY A 55 1.16 -6.04 9.62
C GLY A 55 1.84 -7.00 8.65
N ALA A 56 1.03 -7.60 7.77
CA ALA A 56 1.33 -8.78 6.96
C ALA A 56 2.32 -8.52 5.82
N LEU A 57 2.43 -7.26 5.37
CA LEU A 57 3.27 -6.85 4.24
C LEU A 57 4.51 -6.05 4.68
N SER A 58 4.77 -6.00 5.99
CA SER A 58 5.92 -5.30 6.54
C SER A 58 7.22 -5.93 6.03
N SER A 59 7.95 -5.16 5.21
CA SER A 59 9.13 -5.56 4.46
C SER A 59 10.40 -5.57 5.31
N ASP A 60 10.41 -6.28 6.45
CA ASP A 60 11.60 -6.44 7.29
C ASP A 60 12.23 -7.84 7.08
N PRO A 61 13.26 -7.97 6.22
CA PRO A 61 14.01 -9.21 6.11
C PRO A 61 15.05 -9.32 7.24
N PRO A 62 15.30 -10.52 7.81
CA PRO A 62 14.81 -11.82 7.36
C PRO A 62 13.89 -12.51 8.38
N ARG A 63 13.10 -11.77 9.18
CA ARG A 63 12.40 -12.36 10.34
C ARG A 63 10.92 -12.68 10.14
N ARG A 64 10.26 -12.16 9.09
CA ARG A 64 8.86 -12.51 8.80
C ARG A 64 8.76 -13.21 7.45
N ALA A 65 8.28 -14.44 7.46
CA ALA A 65 7.80 -15.11 6.27
C ALA A 65 6.67 -14.25 5.67
N VAL A 66 6.70 -14.07 4.35
CA VAL A 66 5.62 -13.42 3.62
C VAL A 66 4.32 -14.18 3.90
N ASP A 67 3.29 -13.48 4.37
CA ASP A 67 1.98 -14.09 4.62
C ASP A 67 1.24 -14.29 3.29
N MET A 68 1.36 -15.50 2.74
CA MET A 68 0.68 -15.88 1.51
C MET A 68 -0.85 -15.85 1.62
N ALA A 69 -1.43 -16.03 2.81
CA ALA A 69 -2.87 -15.92 2.98
C ALA A 69 -3.31 -14.46 2.83
N ALA A 70 -2.55 -13.51 3.40
CA ALA A 70 -2.81 -12.08 3.23
C ALA A 70 -2.68 -11.63 1.76
N LEU A 71 -1.66 -12.10 1.05
CA LEU A 71 -1.49 -11.78 -0.38
C LEU A 71 -2.63 -12.33 -1.25
N ARG A 72 -3.09 -13.56 -0.98
CA ARG A 72 -4.23 -14.16 -1.69
C ARG A 72 -5.54 -13.45 -1.37
N ALA A 73 -5.74 -13.03 -0.12
CA ALA A 73 -6.90 -12.24 0.27
C ALA A 73 -6.91 -10.90 -0.47
N LEU A 74 -5.77 -10.20 -0.51
CA LEU A 74 -5.61 -8.95 -1.25
C LEU A 74 -5.85 -9.15 -2.75
N ASP A 75 -5.30 -10.20 -3.36
CA ASP A 75 -5.56 -10.53 -4.77
C ASP A 75 -7.07 -10.71 -5.04
N SER A 76 -7.76 -11.47 -4.20
CA SER A 76 -9.20 -11.67 -4.32
C SER A 76 -10.00 -10.38 -4.13
N GLN A 77 -9.58 -9.50 -3.21
CA GLN A 77 -10.22 -8.19 -3.01
C GLN A 77 -10.04 -7.28 -4.23
N LEU A 78 -8.94 -7.43 -4.96
CA LEU A 78 -8.62 -6.65 -6.16
C LEU A 78 -9.28 -7.19 -7.42
N ALA A 79 -10.00 -8.31 -7.36
CA ALA A 79 -10.64 -8.91 -8.55
C ALA A 79 -11.65 -7.97 -9.23
N ASP A 80 -12.37 -7.16 -8.45
CA ASP A 80 -13.42 -6.25 -8.95
C ASP A 80 -13.02 -4.77 -8.95
N ARG A 81 -11.73 -4.44 -8.75
CA ARG A 81 -11.27 -3.06 -8.53
C ARG A 81 -10.12 -2.66 -9.43
N SER A 82 -10.15 -1.44 -9.96
CA SER A 82 -8.99 -0.86 -10.66
C SER A 82 -7.96 -0.29 -9.68
N PHE A 83 -8.42 0.26 -8.56
CA PHE A 83 -7.62 0.78 -7.44
C PHE A 83 -8.21 0.28 -6.12
N PHE A 84 -7.40 0.20 -5.07
CA PHE A 84 -7.76 -0.43 -3.79
C PHE A 84 -9.00 0.22 -3.16
N THR A 85 -9.07 1.56 -3.20
CA THR A 85 -10.15 2.38 -2.65
C THR A 85 -11.35 2.54 -3.57
N ARG A 86 -11.41 1.84 -4.71
CA ARG A 86 -12.50 1.87 -5.70
C ARG A 86 -12.74 3.24 -6.36
N THR A 87 -11.74 4.10 -6.31
CA THR A 87 -11.71 5.40 -6.99
C THR A 87 -11.38 5.25 -8.48
N SER A 88 -11.47 6.35 -9.25
CA SER A 88 -11.04 6.39 -10.66
C SER A 88 -9.54 6.65 -10.85
N HIS A 89 -8.82 6.97 -9.77
CA HIS A 89 -7.39 7.29 -9.75
C HIS A 89 -6.73 6.68 -8.51
N PRO A 90 -5.44 6.30 -8.57
CA PRO A 90 -4.75 5.78 -7.40
C PRO A 90 -4.63 6.87 -6.34
N ASN A 91 -4.70 6.47 -5.08
CA ASN A 91 -4.52 7.39 -3.96
C ASN A 91 -3.42 6.90 -2.99
N LEU A 92 -3.34 7.49 -1.80
CA LEU A 92 -2.31 7.12 -0.82
C LEU A 92 -2.36 5.64 -0.43
N ALA A 93 -3.55 5.04 -0.34
CA ALA A 93 -3.69 3.63 -0.02
C ALA A 93 -3.01 2.75 -1.08
N ASP A 94 -3.21 3.08 -2.36
CA ASP A 94 -2.60 2.35 -3.46
C ASP A 94 -1.08 2.48 -3.46
N ALA A 95 -0.56 3.70 -3.24
CA ALA A 95 0.87 3.96 -3.20
C ALA A 95 1.55 3.18 -2.06
N LEU A 96 0.95 3.19 -0.86
CA LEU A 96 1.48 2.48 0.31
C LEU A 96 1.44 0.97 0.11
N LEU A 97 0.31 0.43 -0.34
CA LEU A 97 0.19 -1.00 -0.63
C LEU A 97 1.17 -1.41 -1.72
N LEU A 98 1.36 -0.61 -2.77
CA LEU A 98 2.28 -0.95 -3.86
C LEU A 98 3.72 -1.06 -3.32
N ALA A 99 4.14 -0.10 -2.50
CA ALA A 99 5.45 -0.12 -1.87
C ALA A 99 5.65 -1.33 -0.94
N SER A 100 4.64 -1.68 -0.14
CA SER A 100 4.70 -2.82 0.78
C SER A 100 4.64 -4.18 0.08
N VAL A 101 3.83 -4.30 -0.96
CA VAL A 101 3.66 -5.55 -1.72
C VAL A 101 4.87 -5.83 -2.62
N HIS A 102 5.52 -4.79 -3.17
CA HIS A 102 6.63 -4.96 -4.11
C HIS A 102 7.75 -5.83 -3.53
N GLY A 103 8.18 -5.54 -2.29
CA GLY A 103 9.20 -6.33 -1.60
C GLY A 103 8.74 -7.77 -1.27
N ALA A 104 7.50 -7.91 -0.81
CA ALA A 104 6.93 -9.21 -0.46
C ALA A 104 6.81 -10.14 -1.68
N VAL A 105 6.31 -9.62 -2.80
CA VAL A 105 6.09 -10.41 -4.03
C VAL A 105 7.41 -10.71 -4.75
N ALA A 106 8.39 -9.81 -4.70
CA ALA A 106 9.73 -10.05 -5.25
C ALA A 106 10.43 -11.26 -4.60
N ALA A 107 10.12 -11.54 -3.33
CA ALA A 107 10.69 -12.65 -2.56
C ALA A 107 10.01 -14.01 -2.80
N LEU A 108 8.85 -14.06 -3.48
CA LEU A 108 8.09 -15.30 -3.70
C LEU A 108 8.69 -16.22 -4.76
N ALA A 109 8.40 -17.52 -4.69
CA ALA A 109 8.69 -18.45 -5.78
C ALA A 109 7.89 -18.08 -7.04
N PRO A 110 8.39 -18.37 -8.27
CA PRO A 110 7.69 -18.03 -9.51
C PRO A 110 6.26 -18.60 -9.60
N GLU A 111 6.07 -19.81 -9.08
CA GLU A 111 4.76 -20.50 -9.04
C GLU A 111 3.73 -19.77 -8.15
N ASP A 112 4.17 -19.23 -7.02
CA ASP A 112 3.31 -18.44 -6.13
C ASP A 112 2.95 -17.10 -6.75
N ARG A 113 3.89 -16.47 -7.46
CA ARG A 113 3.63 -15.20 -8.17
C ARG A 113 2.60 -15.35 -9.29
N ALA A 114 2.59 -16.50 -9.97
CA ALA A 114 1.66 -16.76 -11.07
C ALA A 114 0.19 -16.78 -10.60
N ASN A 115 -0.05 -17.11 -9.33
CA ASN A 115 -1.39 -17.21 -8.74
C ASN A 115 -1.93 -15.89 -8.18
N LEU A 116 -1.23 -14.76 -8.37
CA LEU A 116 -1.60 -13.43 -7.86
C LEU A 116 -1.89 -12.46 -9.02
N CYS A 117 -2.75 -12.86 -9.96
CA CYS A 117 -2.94 -12.15 -11.22
C CYS A 117 -3.63 -10.78 -11.07
N ASN A 118 -4.57 -10.64 -10.13
CA ASN A 118 -5.28 -9.39 -9.89
C ASN A 118 -4.36 -8.38 -9.22
N LEU A 119 -3.52 -8.86 -8.30
CA LEU A 119 -2.50 -8.07 -7.65
C LEU A 119 -1.49 -7.53 -8.67
N TRP A 120 -1.04 -8.34 -9.64
CA TRP A 120 -0.16 -7.86 -10.72
C TRP A 120 -0.84 -6.83 -11.62
N ARG A 121 -2.09 -7.11 -12.03
CA ARG A 121 -2.89 -6.18 -12.84
C ARG A 121 -3.02 -4.83 -12.16
N TRP A 122 -3.40 -4.84 -10.88
CA TRP A 122 -3.53 -3.64 -10.07
C TRP A 122 -2.19 -2.92 -9.91
N ALA A 123 -1.11 -3.63 -9.55
CA ALA A 123 0.20 -3.03 -9.33
C ALA A 123 0.75 -2.33 -10.59
N ALA A 124 0.63 -2.97 -11.75
CA ALA A 124 1.02 -2.39 -13.04
C ALA A 124 0.19 -1.15 -13.39
N HIS A 125 -1.13 -1.22 -13.15
CA HIS A 125 -2.03 -0.10 -13.42
C HIS A 125 -1.75 1.10 -12.50
N THR A 126 -1.54 0.85 -11.21
CA THR A 126 -1.20 1.86 -10.20
C THR A 126 0.13 2.53 -10.51
N ALA A 127 1.18 1.77 -10.85
CA ALA A 127 2.48 2.34 -11.21
C ALA A 127 2.36 3.26 -12.42
N HIS A 128 1.72 2.79 -13.50
CA HIS A 128 1.51 3.59 -14.70
C HIS A 128 0.69 4.86 -14.44
N ALA A 129 -0.40 4.76 -13.69
CA ALA A 129 -1.25 5.90 -13.36
C ALA A 129 -0.58 6.92 -12.43
N ALA A 130 0.36 6.47 -11.57
CA ALA A 130 1.15 7.32 -10.70
C ALA A 130 2.39 7.92 -11.39
N GLY A 131 2.71 7.50 -12.63
CA GLY A 131 3.92 7.90 -13.34
C GLY A 131 5.20 7.28 -12.75
N LEU A 132 5.08 6.10 -12.13
CA LEU A 132 6.17 5.33 -11.51
C LEU A 132 6.66 4.19 -12.43
#